data_AF-A0A094ESC2-F1
#
_entry.id   AF-A0A094ESC2-F1
#
_cell.length_a   1.000
_cell.length_b   1.000
_cell.length_c   1.000
_cell.angle_alpha   90.00
_cell.angle_beta   90.00
_cell.angle_gamma   90.00
#
_symmetry.space_group_name_H-M   'P 1'
#
loop_
_entity.id
_entity.type
_entity.pdbx_description
1 polymer ?
#
loop_
_entity_poly.entity_id
_entity_poly.type
_entity_poly.pdbx_seq_one_letter_code
_entity_poly.pdbx_strand_id
1 'polypeptide(L)'
;MALIQEGFVSADTYNSLPTIQEVADVPQEYAADLEHLQELLARHNVPESISIRLIHRHYDIADGDAMVFRDIALPAHGTVEVMRATPIASAQLHGKNFFVSSTAQLQAYEYTTETTVGLSEYETFIAEFVEIVVQRKLQHKFGLKINHRSEMEVKADQKEFEFPEEQCTITIPITLPLPEATHEIDVDTDWGAVDIQHKRKRGKTKPRPRPSSTRTTCSHGGPAAPEDCRGECAKEGHGGPAAPEDCRGECAKEGGILFDGRIVQLGTPFHGLLNNLMEVW
;
A
#
# COMPACT_ATOMS: atom_id res chain seq x y z
N MET A 1 24.95 -7.73 17.51
CA MET A 1 24.76 -7.77 16.04
C MET A 1 23.77 -6.69 15.70
N ALA A 2 23.93 -5.98 14.58
CA ALA A 2 22.95 -4.97 14.18
C ALA A 2 21.60 -5.65 13.91
N LEU A 3 20.55 -5.20 14.60
CA LEU A 3 19.19 -5.72 14.44
C LEU A 3 18.51 -5.19 13.18
N ILE A 4 19.03 -4.10 12.63
CA ILE A 4 18.54 -3.47 11.40
C ILE A 4 19.55 -3.80 10.31
N GLN A 5 19.06 -4.36 9.20
CA GLN A 5 19.86 -4.64 8.04
C GLN A 5 20.00 -3.39 7.19
N GLU A 6 21.24 -2.97 6.96
CA GLU A 6 21.60 -1.87 6.06
C GLU A 6 21.53 -2.35 4.60
N GLY A 7 21.10 -1.45 3.70
CA GLY A 7 21.05 -1.71 2.26
C GLY A 7 19.67 -2.09 1.72
N PHE A 8 19.62 -2.29 0.40
CA PHE A 8 18.39 -2.57 -0.33
C PHE A 8 18.03 -4.06 -0.30
N VAL A 9 16.74 -4.36 -0.23
CA VAL A 9 16.22 -5.70 -0.48
C VAL A 9 16.49 -6.09 -1.94
N SER A 10 16.78 -7.37 -2.20
CA SER A 10 16.92 -7.84 -3.59
C SER A 10 15.56 -7.93 -4.27
N ALA A 11 15.52 -7.85 -5.59
CA ALA A 11 14.31 -8.08 -6.38
C ALA A 11 13.70 -9.45 -6.06
N ASP A 12 14.50 -10.52 -6.03
CA ASP A 12 14.03 -11.86 -5.63
C ASP A 12 13.33 -11.89 -4.27
N THR A 13 13.90 -11.19 -3.27
CA THR A 13 13.34 -11.19 -1.92
C THR A 13 12.03 -10.41 -1.90
N TYR A 14 11.99 -9.23 -2.51
CA TYR A 14 10.78 -8.41 -2.56
C TYR A 14 9.67 -9.08 -3.40
N ASN A 15 10.00 -9.65 -4.56
CA ASN A 15 9.04 -10.34 -5.43
C ASN A 15 8.51 -11.65 -4.82
N SER A 16 9.17 -12.18 -3.77
CA SER A 16 8.68 -13.31 -2.98
C SER A 16 7.66 -12.92 -1.89
N LEU A 17 7.47 -11.62 -1.64
CA LEU A 17 6.44 -11.14 -0.73
C LEU A 17 5.04 -11.42 -1.31
N PRO A 18 4.04 -11.67 -0.45
CA PRO A 18 2.70 -11.97 -0.92
C PRO A 18 2.03 -10.73 -1.53
N THR A 19 1.07 -10.91 -2.42
CA THR A 19 0.19 -9.79 -2.86
C THR A 19 -0.91 -9.55 -1.82
N ILE A 20 -1.65 -8.43 -1.88
CA ILE A 20 -2.74 -8.19 -0.92
C ILE A 20 -3.76 -9.35 -0.93
N GLN A 21 -4.03 -9.93 -2.10
CA GLN A 21 -5.09 -10.90 -2.27
C GLN A 21 -4.76 -12.18 -1.52
N GLU A 22 -3.46 -12.50 -1.43
CA GLU A 22 -2.93 -13.64 -0.71
C GLU A 22 -2.94 -13.43 0.82
N VAL A 23 -2.99 -12.18 1.29
CA VAL A 23 -2.95 -11.84 2.73
C VAL A 23 -4.19 -11.12 3.25
N ALA A 24 -5.26 -11.01 2.47
CA ALA A 24 -6.47 -10.28 2.82
C ALA A 24 -7.08 -10.76 4.17
N ASP A 25 -7.03 -12.05 4.44
CA ASP A 25 -7.58 -12.67 5.65
C ASP A 25 -6.60 -12.67 6.85
N VAL A 26 -5.31 -12.38 6.63
CA VAL A 26 -4.26 -12.44 7.67
C VAL A 26 -4.59 -11.58 8.91
N PRO A 27 -5.08 -10.33 8.78
CA PRO A 27 -5.44 -9.53 9.95
C PRO A 27 -6.52 -10.18 10.83
N GLN A 28 -7.45 -10.92 10.23
CA GLN A 28 -8.50 -11.62 10.94
C GLN A 28 -8.00 -12.94 11.55
N GLU A 29 -7.25 -13.74 10.77
CA GLU A 29 -6.71 -15.02 11.22
C GLU A 29 -5.71 -14.85 12.37
N TYR A 30 -4.92 -13.78 12.34
CA TYR A 30 -3.85 -13.49 13.30
C TYR A 30 -4.19 -12.32 14.23
N ALA A 31 -5.49 -12.05 14.45
CA ALA A 31 -5.95 -10.89 15.22
C ALA A 31 -5.35 -10.81 16.65
N ALA A 32 -5.12 -11.96 17.30
CA ALA A 32 -4.52 -12.00 18.63
C ALA A 32 -3.02 -11.64 18.63
N ASP A 33 -2.30 -12.04 17.58
CA ASP A 33 -0.89 -11.66 17.39
C ASP A 33 -0.77 -10.19 17.00
N LEU A 34 -1.65 -9.70 16.13
CA LEU A 34 -1.74 -8.28 15.79
C LEU A 34 -2.00 -7.43 17.04
N GLU A 35 -3.00 -7.79 17.87
CA GLU A 35 -3.25 -7.08 19.13
C GLU A 35 -2.03 -7.07 20.05
N HIS A 36 -1.29 -8.18 20.12
CA HIS A 36 -0.06 -8.28 20.90
C HIS A 36 1.05 -7.34 20.38
N LEU A 37 1.21 -7.23 19.06
CA LEU A 37 2.14 -6.29 18.43
C LEU A 37 1.71 -4.83 18.67
N GLN A 38 0.42 -4.52 18.64
CA GLN A 38 -0.07 -3.17 18.97
C GLN A 38 0.15 -2.82 20.46
N GLU A 39 0.02 -3.80 21.36
CA GLU A 39 0.35 -3.62 22.78
C GLU A 39 1.85 -3.40 22.97
N LEU A 40 2.70 -4.02 22.16
CA LEU A 40 4.14 -3.76 22.17
C LEU A 40 4.45 -2.30 21.82
N LEU A 41 3.85 -1.75 20.76
CA LEU A 41 3.98 -0.33 20.40
C LEU A 41 3.66 0.57 21.62
N ALA A 42 2.50 0.34 22.24
CA ALA A 42 2.05 1.12 23.39
C ALA A 42 2.95 0.97 24.62
N ARG A 43 3.47 -0.24 24.92
CA ARG A 43 4.37 -0.48 26.06
C ARG A 43 5.69 0.28 25.94
N HIS A 44 6.21 0.42 24.72
CA HIS A 44 7.46 1.13 24.44
C HIS A 44 7.27 2.63 24.20
N ASN A 45 6.02 3.13 24.23
CA ASN A 45 5.68 4.53 23.91
C ASN A 45 6.26 4.99 22.57
N VAL A 46 6.25 4.13 21.54
CA VAL A 46 6.69 4.52 20.20
C VAL A 46 5.73 5.59 19.63
N PRO A 47 6.23 6.55 18.84
CA PRO A 47 5.40 7.60 18.25
C PRO A 47 4.37 7.02 17.26
N GLU A 48 3.29 7.76 17.01
CA GLU A 48 2.23 7.36 16.07
C GLU A 48 2.72 7.21 14.63
N SER A 49 3.88 7.78 14.29
CA SER A 49 4.55 7.58 13.01
C SER A 49 5.12 6.18 12.83
N ILE A 50 5.12 5.32 13.86
CA ILE A 50 5.51 3.91 13.77
C ILE A 50 4.27 3.05 14.00
N SER A 51 3.93 2.21 13.03
CA SER A 51 2.76 1.33 13.09
C SER A 51 3.09 -0.09 12.62
N ILE A 52 2.20 -1.04 12.92
CA ILE A 52 2.27 -2.39 12.38
C ILE A 52 1.72 -2.36 10.94
N ARG A 53 2.45 -2.96 10.00
CA ARG A 53 2.09 -3.04 8.57
C ARG A 53 1.74 -4.47 8.19
N LEU A 54 0.67 -4.66 7.41
CA LEU A 54 0.42 -5.91 6.69
C LEU A 54 1.41 -6.00 5.53
N ILE A 55 2.29 -6.99 5.56
CA ILE A 55 3.30 -7.16 4.52
C ILE A 55 2.62 -7.64 3.24
N HIS A 56 2.74 -6.85 2.19
CA HIS A 56 2.39 -7.24 0.84
C HIS A 56 3.22 -6.45 -0.17
N ARG A 57 3.38 -7.01 -1.37
CA ARG A 57 3.88 -6.28 -2.56
C ARG A 57 2.70 -5.84 -3.41
N HIS A 58 2.92 -4.79 -4.18
CA HIS A 58 1.96 -4.29 -5.17
C HIS A 58 2.29 -4.79 -6.59
N TYR A 59 3.53 -4.61 -7.01
CA TYR A 59 4.05 -5.07 -8.31
C TYR A 59 5.41 -5.73 -8.13
N ASP A 60 5.83 -6.54 -9.10
CA ASP A 60 7.21 -7.02 -9.20
C ASP A 60 8.18 -5.89 -9.57
N ILE A 61 9.41 -5.98 -9.06
CA ILE A 61 10.50 -5.08 -9.42
C ILE A 61 11.60 -5.81 -10.18
N ALA A 62 12.35 -5.06 -10.99
CA ALA A 62 13.54 -5.55 -11.67
C ALA A 62 14.79 -5.46 -10.75
N ASP A 63 15.85 -6.16 -11.13
CA ASP A 63 17.15 -6.04 -10.47
C ASP A 63 17.67 -4.61 -10.52
N GLY A 64 18.07 -4.08 -9.35
CA GLY A 64 18.57 -2.71 -9.22
C GLY A 64 17.49 -1.66 -8.99
N ASP A 65 16.21 -2.06 -8.99
CA ASP A 65 15.09 -1.21 -8.60
C ASP A 65 14.69 -1.43 -7.14
N ALA A 66 13.95 -0.47 -6.60
CA ALA A 66 13.25 -0.55 -5.33
C ALA A 66 11.85 0.06 -5.48
N MET A 67 10.87 -0.42 -4.69
CA MET A 67 9.58 0.27 -4.60
C MET A 67 9.71 1.52 -3.76
N VAL A 68 9.37 2.67 -4.35
CA VAL A 68 9.58 3.99 -3.74
C VAL A 68 8.29 4.79 -3.73
N PHE A 69 7.88 5.22 -2.54
CA PHE A 69 6.83 6.20 -2.28
C PHE A 69 7.37 7.62 -2.46
N ARG A 70 6.63 8.45 -3.19
CA ARG A 70 6.92 9.87 -3.42
C ARG A 70 5.66 10.70 -3.26
N ASP A 71 5.82 11.85 -2.63
CA ASP A 71 4.76 12.85 -2.55
C ASP A 71 4.71 13.67 -3.84
N ILE A 72 3.53 13.74 -4.45
CA ILE A 72 3.27 14.52 -5.65
C ILE A 72 2.23 15.59 -5.30
N ALA A 73 2.64 16.86 -5.44
CA ALA A 73 1.76 18.00 -5.26
C ALA A 73 0.85 18.16 -6.48
N LEU A 74 -0.46 18.03 -6.27
CA LEU A 74 -1.47 18.24 -7.30
C LEU A 74 -2.15 19.60 -7.09
N PRO A 75 -2.11 20.51 -8.08
CA PRO A 75 -2.59 21.88 -7.94
C PRO A 75 -4.02 22.04 -7.40
N ALA A 76 -4.91 21.07 -7.63
CA ALA A 76 -6.32 21.11 -7.21
C ALA A 76 -6.68 20.08 -6.12
N HIS A 77 -5.77 19.17 -5.77
CA HIS A 77 -6.07 18.00 -4.93
C HIS A 77 -5.15 17.85 -3.72
N GLY A 78 -4.20 18.76 -3.54
CA GLY A 78 -3.20 18.68 -2.47
C GLY A 78 -2.12 17.67 -2.81
N THR A 79 -1.42 17.19 -1.79
CA THR A 79 -0.37 16.18 -1.97
C THR A 79 -0.97 14.78 -1.95
N VAL A 80 -0.58 13.96 -2.93
CA VAL A 80 -0.89 12.53 -2.97
C VAL A 80 0.40 11.74 -2.94
N GLU A 81 0.37 10.55 -2.35
CA GLU A 81 1.55 9.69 -2.32
C GLU A 81 1.45 8.66 -3.44
N VAL A 82 2.53 8.48 -4.21
CA VAL A 82 2.60 7.52 -5.32
C VAL A 82 3.77 6.59 -5.11
N MET A 83 3.52 5.30 -5.27
CA MET A 83 4.53 4.25 -5.17
C MET A 83 4.80 3.61 -6.54
N ARG A 84 6.07 3.49 -6.92
CA ARG A 84 6.50 2.82 -8.15
C ARG A 84 7.92 2.25 -8.00
N ALA A 85 8.24 1.24 -8.81
CA ALA A 85 9.62 0.81 -9.02
C ALA A 85 10.50 1.98 -9.49
N THR A 86 11.64 2.17 -8.82
CA THR A 86 12.60 3.24 -9.10
C THR A 86 14.01 2.66 -9.04
N PRO A 87 14.91 3.02 -9.99
CA PRO A 87 16.30 2.61 -9.92
C PRO A 87 16.98 3.12 -8.64
N ILE A 88 17.58 2.22 -7.86
CA ILE A 88 18.23 2.55 -6.58
C ILE A 88 19.29 3.65 -6.75
N ALA A 89 20.01 3.64 -7.87
CA ALA A 89 21.07 4.61 -8.17
C ALA A 89 20.57 6.05 -8.34
N SER A 90 19.27 6.28 -8.46
CA SER A 90 18.69 7.57 -8.84
C SER A 90 18.28 8.47 -7.68
N ALA A 91 18.26 7.96 -6.44
CA ALA A 91 17.78 8.74 -5.30
C ALA A 91 18.46 8.36 -3.97
N GLN A 92 18.49 9.31 -3.04
CA GLN A 92 18.69 9.00 -1.63
C GLN A 92 17.37 8.47 -1.08
N LEU A 93 17.36 7.19 -0.69
CA LEU A 93 16.16 6.48 -0.25
C LEU A 93 16.22 6.16 1.23
N HIS A 94 15.06 6.26 1.88
CA HIS A 94 14.86 5.93 3.28
C HIS A 94 13.85 4.79 3.39
N GLY A 95 14.10 3.83 4.28
CA GLY A 95 13.14 2.74 4.50
C GLY A 95 11.83 3.28 5.09
N LYS A 96 10.71 2.88 4.51
CA LYS A 96 9.35 3.23 4.94
C LYS A 96 8.64 2.01 5.51
N ASN A 97 8.59 0.91 4.76
CA ASN A 97 7.99 -0.34 5.21
C ASN A 97 9.07 -1.42 5.40
N PHE A 98 8.98 -2.15 6.50
CA PHE A 98 10.00 -3.09 6.97
C PHE A 98 9.39 -4.44 7.31
N PHE A 99 10.13 -5.52 7.05
CA PHE A 99 9.81 -6.88 7.51
C PHE A 99 10.97 -7.45 8.34
N VAL A 100 10.72 -8.58 9.00
CA VAL A 100 11.78 -9.33 9.68
C VAL A 100 12.26 -10.45 8.76
N SER A 101 13.53 -10.39 8.37
CA SER A 101 14.17 -11.33 7.46
C SER A 101 14.33 -12.73 8.07
N SER A 102 14.69 -13.70 7.23
CA SER A 102 15.02 -15.06 7.66
C SER A 102 16.23 -15.12 8.61
N THR A 103 17.08 -14.10 8.61
CA THR A 103 18.22 -13.96 9.53
C THR A 103 17.86 -13.24 10.83
N ALA A 104 16.56 -13.03 11.09
CA ALA A 104 16.05 -12.31 12.26
C ALA A 104 16.59 -10.87 12.36
N GLN A 105 16.61 -10.17 11.22
CA GLN A 105 16.95 -8.75 11.15
C GLN A 105 15.79 -7.97 10.54
N LEU A 106 15.57 -6.75 11.01
CA LEU A 106 14.61 -5.84 10.42
C LEU A 106 15.19 -5.25 9.13
N GLN A 107 14.49 -5.41 8.01
CA GLN A 107 14.94 -4.97 6.69
C GLN A 107 13.83 -4.16 6.00
N ALA A 108 14.18 -3.01 5.44
CA ALA A 108 13.26 -2.25 4.59
C ALA A 108 12.98 -3.02 3.30
N TYR A 109 11.71 -3.01 2.85
CA TYR A 109 11.32 -3.56 1.55
C TYR A 109 10.64 -2.54 0.63
N GLU A 110 10.09 -1.46 1.20
CA GLU A 110 9.63 -0.30 0.45
C GLU A 110 10.19 0.97 1.07
N TYR A 111 10.44 1.96 0.22
CA TYR A 111 11.27 3.10 0.52
C TYR A 111 10.55 4.41 0.20
N THR A 112 11.09 5.53 0.65
CA THR A 112 10.61 6.86 0.30
C THR A 112 11.78 7.80 0.05
N THR A 113 11.53 8.86 -0.70
CA THR A 113 12.47 10.00 -0.85
C THR A 113 12.41 10.96 0.34
N GLU A 114 11.35 10.89 1.14
CA GLU A 114 11.18 11.75 2.31
C GLU A 114 11.99 11.21 3.51
N THR A 115 12.43 12.11 4.38
CA THR A 115 13.13 11.70 5.60
C THR A 115 12.17 11.01 6.59
N THR A 116 12.55 9.83 7.07
CA THR A 116 11.79 9.08 8.08
C THR A 116 12.41 9.21 9.48
N VAL A 117 11.66 8.78 10.50
CA VAL A 117 12.18 8.73 11.87
C VAL A 117 13.28 7.67 11.97
N GLY A 118 14.39 7.99 12.63
CA GLY A 118 15.50 7.07 12.84
C GLY A 118 15.12 5.94 13.81
N LEU A 119 15.22 4.69 13.35
CA LEU A 119 14.93 3.51 14.16
C LEU A 119 15.95 3.24 15.28
N SER A 120 17.15 3.82 15.20
CA SER A 120 18.20 3.66 16.20
C SER A 120 17.81 4.18 17.60
N GLU A 121 16.78 5.03 17.71
CA GLU A 121 16.27 5.51 18.99
C GLU A 121 15.37 4.47 19.69
N TYR A 122 14.97 3.41 18.99
CA TYR A 122 13.99 2.41 19.44
C TYR A 122 14.56 0.99 19.50
N GLU A 123 15.87 0.83 19.73
CA GLU A 123 16.56 -0.47 19.71
C GLU A 123 15.91 -1.54 20.59
N THR A 124 15.45 -1.18 21.79
CA THR A 124 14.80 -2.14 22.71
C THR A 124 13.45 -2.62 22.16
N PHE A 125 12.66 -1.70 21.61
CA PHE A 125 11.40 -2.05 20.95
C PHE A 125 11.65 -2.96 19.74
N ILE A 126 12.64 -2.62 18.91
CA ILE A 126 12.98 -3.40 17.72
C ILE A 126 13.44 -4.81 18.08
N ALA A 127 14.26 -4.95 19.13
CA ALA A 127 14.70 -6.26 19.63
C ALA A 127 13.51 -7.15 20.02
N GLU A 128 12.59 -6.62 20.84
CA GLU A 128 11.38 -7.34 21.25
C GLU A 128 10.46 -7.63 20.05
N PHE A 129 10.30 -6.69 19.12
CA PHE A 129 9.49 -6.87 17.93
C PHE A 129 10.02 -8.01 17.06
N VAL A 130 11.32 -7.99 16.75
CA VAL A 130 11.99 -9.05 15.98
C VAL A 130 11.84 -10.40 16.67
N GLU A 131 12.08 -10.46 17.99
CA GLU A 131 11.93 -11.69 18.76
C GLU A 131 10.51 -12.26 18.65
N ILE A 132 9.49 -11.42 18.88
CA ILE A 132 8.07 -11.82 18.80
C ILE A 132 7.72 -12.32 17.40
N VAL A 133 8.11 -11.56 16.37
CA VAL A 133 7.82 -11.93 14.97
C VAL A 133 8.44 -13.27 14.63
N VAL A 134 9.67 -13.53 15.06
CA VAL A 134 10.35 -14.82 14.81
C VAL A 134 9.69 -15.96 15.59
N GLN A 135 9.49 -15.79 16.90
CA GLN A 135 8.94 -16.84 17.77
C GLN A 135 7.52 -17.24 17.36
N ARG A 136 6.73 -16.28 16.88
CA ARG A 136 5.34 -16.48 16.47
C ARG A 136 5.16 -16.73 14.97
N LYS A 137 6.25 -16.78 14.18
CA LYS A 137 6.26 -17.06 12.74
C LYS A 137 5.48 -16.05 11.90
N LEU A 138 5.70 -14.75 12.16
CA LEU A 138 4.98 -13.62 11.56
C LEU A 138 5.77 -12.91 10.44
N GLN A 139 6.95 -13.40 10.04
CA GLN A 139 7.92 -12.73 9.14
C GLN A 139 7.37 -12.29 7.77
N HIS A 140 6.28 -12.90 7.29
CA HIS A 140 5.62 -12.57 6.02
C HIS A 140 4.16 -12.15 6.22
N LYS A 141 3.81 -11.69 7.42
CA LYS A 141 2.45 -11.28 7.80
C LYS A 141 2.48 -9.84 8.27
N PHE A 142 3.26 -9.58 9.33
CA PHE A 142 3.31 -8.28 9.95
C PHE A 142 4.73 -7.74 9.99
N GLY A 143 4.83 -6.47 9.60
CA GLY A 143 6.04 -5.67 9.57
C GLY A 143 5.83 -4.35 10.30
N LEU A 144 6.72 -3.40 10.04
CA LEU A 144 6.60 -2.03 10.53
C LEU A 144 6.43 -1.08 9.36
N LYS A 145 5.60 -0.05 9.54
CA LYS A 145 5.56 1.15 8.70
C LYS A 145 6.07 2.33 9.50
N ILE A 146 6.93 3.12 8.88
CA ILE A 146 7.44 4.39 9.41
C ILE A 146 6.96 5.50 8.49
N ASN A 147 6.05 6.32 8.99
CA ASN A 147 5.60 7.50 8.26
C ASN A 147 6.63 8.62 8.31
N HIS A 148 6.60 9.46 7.28
CA HIS A 148 7.42 10.65 7.18
C HIS A 148 7.03 11.65 8.28
N ARG A 149 8.00 12.43 8.75
CA ARG A 149 7.80 13.41 9.82
C ARG A 149 7.14 14.69 9.28
N SER A 150 5.90 14.58 8.81
CA SER A 150 5.10 15.74 8.43
C SER A 150 4.15 16.08 9.58
N GLU A 151 4.31 17.26 10.19
CA GLU A 151 3.30 17.85 11.10
C GLU A 151 1.94 18.07 10.40
N MET A 152 1.89 17.86 9.08
CA MET A 152 0.72 17.98 8.22
C MET A 152 0.20 16.62 7.70
N GLU A 153 0.50 15.51 8.39
CA GLU A 153 -0.24 14.27 8.11
C GLU A 153 -1.72 14.54 8.34
N VAL A 154 -2.49 14.55 7.26
CA VAL A 154 -3.94 14.65 7.32
C VAL A 154 -4.38 13.48 8.18
N LYS A 155 -4.98 13.75 9.34
CA LYS A 155 -5.62 12.76 10.23
C LYS A 155 -6.86 12.10 9.59
N ALA A 156 -6.85 11.93 8.28
CA ALA A 156 -7.90 11.31 7.52
C ALA A 156 -7.39 9.94 7.08
N ASP A 157 -8.26 8.95 7.18
CA ASP A 157 -7.99 7.63 6.65
C ASP A 157 -7.56 7.74 5.17
N GLN A 158 -6.65 6.87 4.77
CA GLN A 158 -6.09 6.84 3.43
C GLN A 158 -6.53 5.58 2.72
N LYS A 159 -6.67 5.68 1.40
CA LYS A 159 -6.96 4.54 0.54
C LYS A 159 -5.90 4.42 -0.55
N GLU A 160 -5.33 3.23 -0.65
CA GLU A 160 -4.32 2.84 -1.64
C GLU A 160 -5.01 2.16 -2.82
N PHE A 161 -4.67 2.56 -4.04
CA PHE A 161 -5.21 2.04 -5.29
C PHE A 161 -4.07 1.61 -6.20
N GLU A 162 -4.15 0.39 -6.72
CA GLU A 162 -3.29 -0.04 -7.81
C GLU A 162 -3.73 0.58 -9.14
N PHE A 163 -2.75 1.02 -9.93
CA PHE A 163 -2.92 1.51 -11.30
C PHE A 163 -2.09 0.62 -12.24
N PRO A 164 -2.62 -0.55 -12.64
CA PRO A 164 -1.86 -1.58 -13.36
C PRO A 164 -1.27 -1.10 -14.69
N GLU A 165 -1.98 -0.23 -15.41
CA GLU A 165 -1.55 0.33 -16.69
C GLU A 165 -0.19 1.04 -16.58
N GLU A 166 0.09 1.60 -15.40
CA GLU A 166 1.26 2.43 -15.11
C GLU A 166 2.18 1.81 -14.03
N GLN A 167 1.88 0.57 -13.63
CA GLN A 167 2.57 -0.20 -12.59
C GLN A 167 2.89 0.65 -11.35
N CYS A 168 1.92 1.44 -10.90
CA CYS A 168 2.08 2.29 -9.74
C CYS A 168 0.89 2.17 -8.80
N THR A 169 1.10 2.57 -7.55
CA THR A 169 0.06 2.61 -6.53
C THR A 169 -0.11 4.05 -6.10
N ILE A 170 -1.36 4.48 -5.96
CA ILE A 170 -1.72 5.84 -5.58
C ILE A 170 -2.42 5.79 -4.22
N THR A 171 -1.92 6.55 -3.26
CA THR A 171 -2.49 6.68 -1.92
C THR A 171 -3.10 8.07 -1.77
N ILE A 172 -4.41 8.12 -1.50
CA ILE A 172 -5.16 9.36 -1.36
C ILE A 172 -6.01 9.39 -0.09
N PRO A 173 -6.22 10.57 0.52
CA PRO A 173 -7.17 10.71 1.63
C PRO A 173 -8.59 10.34 1.20
N ILE A 174 -9.34 9.62 2.04
CA ILE A 174 -10.74 9.25 1.76
C ILE A 174 -11.69 10.46 1.64
N THR A 175 -11.22 11.65 2.02
CA THR A 175 -11.97 12.90 1.89
C THR A 175 -11.99 13.42 0.45
N LEU A 176 -11.12 12.93 -0.43
CA LEU A 176 -11.17 13.25 -1.85
C LEU A 176 -12.27 12.42 -2.54
N PRO A 177 -12.95 12.98 -3.55
CA PRO A 177 -13.95 12.24 -4.32
C PRO A 177 -13.25 11.10 -5.07
N LEU A 178 -13.41 9.89 -4.55
CA LEU A 178 -12.93 8.66 -5.17
C LEU A 178 -13.82 8.32 -6.37
N PRO A 179 -13.27 7.73 -7.44
CA PRO A 179 -14.12 7.02 -8.41
C PRO A 179 -14.95 5.96 -7.67
N GLU A 180 -16.16 5.66 -8.15
CA GLU A 180 -16.93 4.53 -7.62
C GLU A 180 -16.12 3.25 -7.81
N ALA A 181 -15.55 2.76 -6.71
CA ALA A 181 -14.66 1.61 -6.68
C ALA A 181 -15.39 0.33 -7.10
N THR A 182 -14.78 -0.42 -8.01
CA THR A 182 -15.15 -1.81 -8.37
C THR A 182 -14.50 -2.85 -7.48
N HIS A 183 -13.80 -2.42 -6.43
CA HIS A 183 -12.81 -3.25 -5.77
C HIS A 183 -13.49 -4.38 -4.99
N GLU A 184 -13.05 -5.59 -5.26
CA GLU A 184 -13.57 -6.80 -4.62
C GLU A 184 -13.03 -6.95 -3.18
N ILE A 185 -11.92 -6.27 -2.88
CA ILE A 185 -11.16 -6.41 -1.64
C ILE A 185 -10.86 -5.02 -1.06
N ASP A 186 -11.25 -4.81 0.21
CA ASP A 186 -10.93 -3.64 1.01
C ASP A 186 -10.37 -4.14 2.35
N VAL A 187 -9.06 -3.99 2.53
CA VAL A 187 -8.31 -4.57 3.65
C VAL A 187 -7.52 -3.48 4.35
N ASP A 188 -7.60 -3.47 5.66
CA ASP A 188 -6.69 -2.67 6.49
C ASP A 188 -5.28 -3.17 6.36
N THR A 189 -4.36 -2.23 6.18
CA THR A 189 -2.96 -2.56 6.02
C THR A 189 -2.09 -1.97 7.12
N ASP A 190 -2.58 -1.05 7.94
CA ASP A 190 -1.82 -0.40 9.02
C ASP A 190 -2.57 -0.33 10.36
N TRP A 191 -1.86 -0.58 11.47
CA TRP A 191 -2.40 -0.50 12.83
C TRP A 191 -1.41 0.12 13.82
N GLY A 192 -1.81 1.22 14.44
CA GLY A 192 -1.06 1.86 15.52
C GLY A 192 -1.24 1.22 16.90
N ALA A 193 -0.64 1.85 17.89
CA ALA A 193 -0.72 1.45 19.30
C ALA A 193 -2.17 1.38 19.82
N VAL A 194 -2.45 0.41 20.69
CA VAL A 194 -3.73 0.36 21.42
C VAL A 194 -3.70 1.29 22.64
N ASP A 195 -4.83 1.93 22.96
CA ASP A 195 -4.96 2.70 24.20
C ASP A 195 -5.02 1.77 25.43
N ILE A 196 -3.86 1.55 26.06
CA ILE A 196 -3.71 0.73 27.26
C ILE A 196 -4.36 1.40 28.49
N GLN A 197 -4.50 2.74 28.52
CA GLN A 197 -5.08 3.44 29.67
C GLN A 197 -6.58 3.14 29.83
N HIS A 198 -7.29 2.84 28.74
CA HIS A 198 -8.72 2.52 28.77
C HIS A 198 -9.06 1.07 29.14
N LYS A 199 -8.10 0.12 29.04
CA LYS A 199 -8.35 -1.29 29.42
C LYS A 199 -8.53 -1.48 30.94
N ARG A 200 -7.96 -0.61 31.79
CA ARG A 200 -8.06 -0.74 33.26
C ARG A 200 -9.43 -0.37 33.86
N LYS A 201 -10.40 0.15 33.08
CA LYS A 201 -11.71 0.61 33.58
C LYS A 201 -12.95 -0.10 32.99
N ARG A 202 -12.82 -1.06 32.07
CA ARG A 202 -13.99 -1.63 31.39
C ARG A 202 -14.62 -2.82 32.12
N GLY A 203 -15.55 -2.49 33.03
CA GLY A 203 -16.76 -3.29 33.22
C GLY A 203 -17.73 -3.07 32.04
N LYS A 204 -18.25 -4.17 31.49
CA LYS A 204 -19.38 -4.36 30.55
C LYS A 204 -19.71 -3.28 29.51
N THR A 205 -19.67 -3.71 28.24
CA THR A 205 -20.44 -3.24 27.07
C THR A 205 -20.24 -1.79 26.64
N LYS A 206 -19.32 -1.57 25.68
CA LYS A 206 -19.36 -0.52 24.63
C LYS A 206 -18.30 -0.81 23.55
N PRO A 207 -18.42 -0.26 22.32
CA PRO A 207 -17.66 -0.69 21.13
C PRO A 207 -16.14 -0.64 21.34
N ARG A 208 -15.40 -1.47 20.59
CA ARG A 208 -13.92 -1.48 20.57
C ARG A 208 -13.39 -0.04 20.37
N PRO A 209 -12.41 0.43 21.17
CA PRO A 209 -11.78 1.72 20.94
C PRO A 209 -11.12 1.72 19.56
N ARG A 210 -11.24 2.83 18.83
CA ARG A 210 -10.46 3.05 17.59
C ARG A 210 -8.97 3.16 17.96
N PRO A 211 -8.04 2.57 17.20
CA PRO A 211 -6.61 2.87 17.33
C PRO A 211 -6.37 4.38 17.18
N SER A 212 -5.34 4.94 17.81
CA SER A 212 -5.04 6.37 17.71
C SER A 212 -4.39 6.79 16.40
N SER A 213 -4.04 5.82 15.53
CA SER A 213 -3.40 6.08 14.23
C SER A 213 -4.41 6.22 13.09
N THR A 214 -3.98 6.95 12.07
CA THR A 214 -4.57 6.95 10.73
C THR A 214 -4.64 5.50 10.20
N ARG A 215 -5.77 5.11 9.59
CA ARG A 215 -5.98 3.77 9.01
C ARG A 215 -5.71 3.86 7.51
N THR A 216 -4.91 2.95 7.00
CA THR A 216 -4.70 2.78 5.56
C THR A 216 -5.44 1.53 5.11
N THR A 217 -6.23 1.66 4.06
CA THR A 217 -6.89 0.54 3.39
C THR A 217 -6.33 0.36 2.00
N CYS A 218 -5.98 -0.87 1.63
CA CYS A 218 -5.52 -1.17 0.27
C CYS A 218 -6.65 -1.82 -0.54
N SER A 219 -6.85 -1.36 -1.77
CA SER A 219 -7.90 -1.86 -2.65
C SER A 219 -7.41 -2.18 -4.04
N HIS A 220 -7.89 -3.31 -4.55
CA HIS A 220 -7.40 -3.91 -5.79
C HIS A 220 -8.56 -4.33 -6.69
N GLY A 221 -8.39 -4.12 -7.98
CA GLY A 221 -9.22 -4.71 -9.02
C GLY A 221 -8.94 -6.22 -9.15
N GLY A 222 -9.99 -7.03 -9.29
CA GLY A 222 -9.83 -8.41 -9.72
C GLY A 222 -9.29 -8.46 -11.16
N PRO A 223 -8.64 -9.57 -11.60
CA PRO A 223 -8.37 -9.74 -13.02
C PRO A 223 -9.70 -9.67 -13.76
N ALA A 224 -9.85 -8.68 -14.62
CA ALA A 224 -11.05 -8.53 -15.42
C ALA A 224 -11.32 -9.86 -16.14
N ALA A 225 -12.37 -10.57 -15.72
CA ALA A 225 -12.95 -11.59 -16.57
C ALA A 225 -13.36 -10.88 -17.87
N PRO A 226 -13.14 -11.46 -19.05
CA PRO A 226 -13.59 -10.87 -20.29
C PRO A 226 -15.12 -10.96 -20.31
N GLU A 227 -15.81 -10.01 -19.68
CA GLU A 227 -17.24 -9.82 -19.83
C GLU A 227 -17.50 -9.23 -21.22
N ASP A 228 -17.87 -10.12 -22.14
CA ASP A 228 -18.74 -9.92 -23.28
C ASP A 228 -18.80 -8.51 -23.92
N CYS A 229 -17.73 -8.11 -24.60
CA CYS A 229 -17.82 -7.22 -25.76
C CYS A 229 -18.48 -7.91 -26.98
N ARG A 230 -19.45 -8.82 -26.78
CA ARG A 230 -20.25 -9.44 -27.85
C ARG A 230 -21.56 -8.71 -28.13
N GLY A 231 -21.87 -7.65 -27.39
CA GLY A 231 -23.15 -6.95 -27.47
C GLY A 231 -23.37 -6.06 -28.70
N GLU A 232 -22.32 -5.49 -29.31
CA GLU A 232 -22.53 -4.39 -30.28
C GLU A 232 -21.93 -4.59 -31.69
N CYS A 233 -21.16 -5.65 -31.94
CA CYS A 233 -20.60 -5.91 -33.28
C CYS A 233 -21.50 -6.72 -34.23
N ALA A 234 -22.79 -6.91 -33.91
CA ALA A 234 -23.72 -7.70 -34.71
C ALA A 234 -24.72 -6.85 -35.54
N LYS A 235 -24.27 -5.72 -36.08
CA LYS A 235 -24.89 -5.01 -37.20
C LYS A 235 -23.76 -4.34 -37.96
N GLU A 236 -23.05 -5.05 -38.82
CA GLU A 236 -23.26 -4.95 -40.26
C GLU A 236 -22.59 -6.16 -40.94
N GLY A 237 -23.28 -6.74 -41.93
CA GLY A 237 -22.78 -7.92 -42.62
C GLY A 237 -21.56 -7.63 -43.48
N HIS A 238 -20.58 -8.54 -43.47
CA HIS A 238 -20.09 -9.28 -44.63
C HIS A 238 -18.87 -10.16 -44.26
N GLY A 239 -19.04 -11.48 -44.43
CA GLY A 239 -18.07 -12.53 -44.75
C GLY A 239 -16.59 -12.46 -44.29
N GLY A 240 -16.19 -13.44 -43.46
CA GLY A 240 -14.85 -14.05 -43.48
C GLY A 240 -14.17 -14.13 -42.10
N PRO A 241 -13.50 -15.25 -41.74
CA PRO A 241 -12.80 -15.38 -40.47
C PRO A 241 -11.41 -14.73 -40.57
N ALA A 242 -11.25 -13.55 -39.95
CA ALA A 242 -9.95 -12.93 -39.73
C ALA A 242 -9.41 -13.30 -38.34
N ALA A 243 -8.09 -13.45 -38.25
CA ALA A 243 -7.29 -13.79 -37.07
C ALA A 243 -7.47 -12.76 -35.92
N PRO A 244 -7.10 -13.11 -34.66
CA PRO A 244 -7.24 -12.21 -33.53
C PRO A 244 -6.15 -11.13 -33.57
N GLU A 245 -6.34 -10.10 -34.38
CA GLU A 245 -5.59 -8.86 -34.29
C GLU A 245 -6.28 -7.91 -33.32
N ASP A 246 -5.58 -7.66 -32.21
CA ASP A 246 -5.43 -6.37 -31.54
C ASP A 246 -6.67 -5.47 -31.43
N CYS A 247 -7.60 -5.86 -30.56
CA CYS A 247 -8.70 -4.99 -30.10
C CYS A 247 -8.24 -3.91 -29.09
N ARG A 248 -6.93 -3.63 -28.94
CA ARG A 248 -6.46 -2.51 -28.09
C ARG A 248 -6.65 -1.14 -28.73
N GLY A 249 -6.87 -1.08 -30.05
CA GLY A 249 -6.88 0.18 -30.80
C GLY A 249 -8.17 1.01 -30.74
N GLU A 250 -9.31 0.44 -30.32
CA GLU A 250 -10.60 1.12 -30.54
C GLU A 250 -11.32 1.65 -29.29
N CYS A 251 -10.91 1.26 -28.07
CA CYS A 251 -11.48 1.85 -26.84
C CYS A 251 -10.90 3.23 -26.48
N ALA A 252 -9.90 3.73 -27.22
CA ALA A 252 -9.30 5.05 -27.00
C ALA A 252 -10.11 6.22 -27.62
N LYS A 253 -11.30 5.98 -28.15
CA LYS A 253 -12.11 7.01 -28.85
C LYS A 253 -13.02 7.84 -27.95
N GLU A 254 -13.12 7.56 -26.65
CA GLU A 254 -13.89 8.38 -25.70
C GLU A 254 -12.98 9.07 -24.67
N GLY A 255 -12.18 10.05 -25.11
CA GLY A 255 -11.70 11.21 -24.34
C GLY A 255 -11.22 11.08 -22.88
N GLY A 256 -10.99 9.90 -22.32
CA GLY A 256 -10.70 9.67 -20.91
C GLY A 256 -9.51 8.72 -20.70
N ILE A 257 -9.09 8.58 -19.44
CA ILE A 257 -7.94 7.76 -19.03
C ILE A 257 -8.46 6.42 -18.53
N LEU A 258 -7.94 5.30 -19.05
CA LEU A 258 -8.25 3.98 -18.49
C LEU A 258 -7.61 3.86 -17.10
N PHE A 259 -8.39 3.52 -16.10
CA PHE A 259 -7.95 3.26 -14.72
C PHE A 259 -8.82 2.14 -14.15
N ASP A 260 -8.19 1.07 -13.65
CA ASP A 260 -8.89 -0.09 -13.08
C ASP A 260 -9.96 -0.66 -14.06
N GLY A 261 -9.60 -0.78 -15.35
CA GLY A 261 -10.49 -1.30 -16.39
C GLY A 261 -11.66 -0.38 -16.78
N ARG A 262 -11.71 0.87 -16.29
CA ARG A 262 -12.75 1.86 -16.59
C ARG A 262 -12.20 3.12 -17.21
N ILE A 263 -12.97 3.76 -18.08
CA ILE A 263 -12.62 5.07 -18.64
C ILE A 263 -12.98 6.14 -17.60
N VAL A 264 -11.97 6.73 -16.97
CA VAL A 264 -12.10 7.94 -16.16
C VAL A 264 -12.34 9.10 -17.11
N GLN A 265 -13.55 9.65 -17.04
CA GLN A 265 -14.01 10.68 -17.96
C GLN A 265 -13.27 12.00 -17.77
N LEU A 266 -13.01 12.69 -18.89
CA LEU A 266 -12.42 14.02 -18.93
C LEU A 266 -13.16 14.99 -17.99
N GLY A 267 -12.41 15.83 -17.29
CA GLY A 267 -12.97 16.90 -16.45
C GLY A 267 -13.41 16.47 -15.06
N THR A 268 -13.28 15.20 -14.70
CA THR A 268 -13.41 14.78 -13.29
C THR A 268 -12.17 15.18 -12.49
N PRO A 269 -12.30 15.47 -11.17
CA PRO A 269 -11.16 15.66 -10.26
C PRO A 269 -10.12 14.53 -10.38
N PHE A 270 -10.59 13.28 -10.49
CA PHE A 270 -9.74 12.11 -10.61
C PHE A 270 -9.02 12.02 -11.96
N HIS A 271 -9.67 12.42 -13.06
CA HIS A 271 -8.98 12.58 -14.36
C HIS A 271 -7.85 13.61 -14.28
N GLY A 272 -8.09 14.75 -13.62
CA GLY A 272 -7.05 15.76 -13.41
C GLY A 272 -5.86 15.23 -12.61
N LEU A 273 -6.13 14.41 -11.59
CA LEU A 273 -5.11 13.70 -10.82
C LEU A 273 -4.29 12.76 -11.71
N LEU A 274 -4.95 11.86 -12.47
CA LEU A 274 -4.26 10.92 -13.35
C LEU A 274 -3.46 11.64 -14.44
N ASN A 275 -4.01 12.68 -15.07
CA ASN A 275 -3.31 13.43 -16.10
C ASN A 275 -2.06 14.16 -15.55
N ASN A 276 -2.17 14.78 -14.37
CA ASN A 276 -1.02 15.42 -13.73
C ASN A 276 0.03 14.39 -13.29
N LEU A 277 -0.39 13.21 -12.84
CA LEU A 277 0.53 12.12 -12.56
C LEU A 277 1.32 11.74 -13.82
N MET A 278 0.65 11.55 -14.96
CA MET A 278 1.30 11.27 -16.25
C MET A 278 2.31 12.37 -16.68
N GLU A 279 2.07 13.63 -16.32
CA GLU A 279 2.93 14.77 -16.71
C GLU A 279 4.12 15.03 -15.76
N VAL A 280 4.04 14.60 -14.50
CA VAL A 280 5.10 14.74 -13.48
C VAL A 280 6.11 13.58 -13.54
N TRP A 281 5.86 12.59 -14.41
CA TRP A 281 6.66 11.37 -14.58
C TRP A 281 7.82 11.54 -15.57
#